data_AF-A0A4R5EH57-F1
#
_entry.id   AF-A0A4R5EH57-F1
#
_cell.length_a   1.000
_cell.length_b   1.000
_cell.length_c   1.000
_cell.angle_alpha   90.00
_cell.angle_beta   90.00
_cell.angle_gamma   90.00
#
_symmetry.space_group_name_H-M   'P 1'
#
loop_
_entity.id
_entity.type
_entity.pdbx_description
1 polymer ?
#
loop_
_entity_poly.entity_id
_entity_poly.type
_entity_poly.pdbx_seq_one_letter_code
_entity_poly.pdbx_strand_id
1 'polypeptide(L)'
;MVGVGMMRRLGVTALGLRNGPHRVTVERDLEVPAGDGVTLLADRYAPTDVERAPTVLVRSPYGRRGPFGLMCGQAFASHGFQAVVQSVRGGFGSGGVFEALDEREDGLATIEWLKSQPWFGGTFAMHGPSYLGYVQWAVAAEAGPELRALSMQVTASTFRDAVNVGGTFALESTLIWVDLTARMKSSLSGITTGIMSPRRARRATLSGRPIAELDRLATGGQQRFFQELLVNGPDTSFWDKRDFSPTVSRVTAPVNMTGGWYDIFLPWQMRDYAALRAAGRRPYLTIGPWFHADQRMMRGSVGESIAWFRAHLLDDPSELREQPVRLYITGAGEWREFPDWPVPGMREERWYLQPAGALAPDEPPESEPDTYRYDPDHPTPFLGGPTLLGETRPSTDQRRLERRRDVLTYTSAVLDEDLEIIGPVTADLYIRSNREHTDFVVRLCDVTPDGESLNLCEGMRRLVAGEPVPDAHPLPGAPPRTAREGVRHVALELWPAGHRFRRGHRVRVQVASGAYPRVARNPGTGAPIGTATEMLTADQEVFHSPA
;
A
#
# COMPACT_ATOMS: atom_id res chain seq x y z
N MET A 1 -1.35 22.10 -40.67
CA MET A 1 -0.90 20.73 -40.34
C MET A 1 0.25 20.81 -39.33
N VAL A 2 -0.04 21.34 -38.13
CA VAL A 2 0.89 21.32 -36.99
C VAL A 2 0.63 19.99 -36.29
N GLY A 3 1.52 19.03 -36.53
CA GLY A 3 1.24 17.61 -36.38
C GLY A 3 1.08 17.13 -34.92
N VAL A 4 0.25 16.11 -34.76
CA VAL A 4 -0.03 15.33 -33.53
C VAL A 4 1.23 15.00 -32.71
N GLY A 5 2.41 14.90 -33.34
CA GLY A 5 3.70 14.70 -32.66
C GLY A 5 4.15 15.87 -31.76
N MET A 6 3.82 17.12 -32.10
CA MET A 6 4.18 18.29 -31.29
C MET A 6 3.33 18.38 -30.01
N MET A 7 2.02 18.09 -30.11
CA MET A 7 1.11 18.01 -28.95
C MET A 7 1.52 16.90 -27.97
N ARG A 8 2.04 15.76 -28.46
CA ARG A 8 2.50 14.65 -27.60
C ARG A 8 3.81 14.97 -26.88
N ARG A 9 4.77 15.60 -27.57
CA ARG A 9 6.01 16.08 -26.94
C ARG A 9 5.70 17.09 -25.83
N LEU A 10 4.77 18.02 -26.07
CA LEU A 10 4.31 18.99 -25.06
C LEU A 10 3.57 18.32 -23.89
N GLY A 11 2.80 17.26 -24.11
CA GLY A 11 2.07 16.53 -23.06
C GLY A 11 2.97 15.82 -22.04
N VAL A 12 4.04 15.15 -22.49
CA VAL A 12 5.01 14.48 -21.59
C VAL A 12 5.72 15.51 -20.71
N THR A 13 6.11 16.65 -21.29
CA THR A 13 6.72 17.77 -20.56
C THR A 13 5.75 18.42 -19.57
N ALA A 14 4.45 18.48 -19.89
CA ALA A 14 3.42 18.96 -18.97
C ALA A 14 3.24 18.05 -17.72
N LEU A 15 3.61 16.77 -17.83
CA LEU A 15 3.69 15.85 -16.69
C LEU A 15 5.07 15.85 -15.99
N GLY A 16 6.00 16.73 -16.40
CA GLY A 16 7.35 16.79 -15.83
C GLY A 16 8.26 15.62 -16.20
N LEU A 17 7.85 14.79 -17.16
CA LEU A 17 8.66 13.71 -17.70
C LEU A 17 9.53 14.24 -18.85
N ARG A 18 10.75 13.69 -18.99
CA ARG A 18 11.62 13.98 -20.14
C ARG A 18 11.34 12.94 -21.23
N ASN A 19 11.17 13.38 -22.47
CA ASN A 19 11.16 12.46 -23.62
C ASN A 19 12.61 12.05 -23.92
N GLY A 20 12.80 10.80 -24.30
CA GLY A 20 14.05 10.36 -24.90
C GLY A 20 14.18 10.81 -26.36
N PRO A 21 15.31 10.45 -27.03
CA PRO A 21 15.66 10.98 -28.34
C PRO A 21 14.80 10.41 -29.48
N HIS A 22 14.14 9.26 -29.28
CA HIS A 22 13.49 8.51 -30.35
C HIS A 22 12.11 9.08 -30.73
N ARG A 23 11.77 8.98 -32.01
CA ARG A 23 10.41 9.23 -32.51
C ARG A 23 9.55 8.01 -32.28
N VAL A 24 8.29 8.22 -31.89
CA VAL A 24 7.37 7.14 -31.49
C VAL A 24 6.18 7.03 -32.44
N THR A 25 5.91 5.82 -32.92
CA THR A 25 4.68 5.42 -33.58
C THR A 25 3.77 4.66 -32.61
N VAL A 26 2.47 4.64 -32.90
CA VAL A 26 1.47 3.97 -32.07
C VAL A 26 0.54 3.13 -32.94
N GLU A 27 0.52 1.84 -32.67
CA GLU A 27 -0.47 0.89 -33.17
C GLU A 27 -1.55 0.71 -32.11
N ARG A 28 -2.81 0.81 -32.50
CA ARG A 28 -3.93 0.85 -31.57
C ARG A 28 -4.79 -0.38 -31.68
N ASP A 29 -5.44 -0.71 -30.57
CA ASP A 29 -6.48 -1.73 -30.50
C ASP A 29 -6.02 -3.09 -31.05
N LEU A 30 -4.76 -3.45 -30.75
CA LEU A 30 -4.24 -4.78 -31.00
C LEU A 30 -5.05 -5.79 -30.20
N GLU A 31 -5.50 -6.85 -30.89
CA GLU A 31 -6.25 -7.94 -30.30
C GLU A 31 -5.28 -8.95 -29.67
N VAL A 32 -5.46 -9.17 -28.37
CA VAL A 32 -4.71 -10.13 -27.57
C VAL A 32 -5.67 -11.21 -27.10
N PRO A 33 -5.65 -12.42 -27.67
CA PRO A 33 -6.52 -13.50 -27.23
C PRO A 33 -6.09 -14.01 -25.85
N ALA A 34 -7.03 -14.04 -24.91
CA ALA A 34 -6.87 -14.74 -23.65
C ALA A 34 -7.00 -16.27 -23.84
N GLY A 35 -6.60 -17.04 -22.82
CA GLY A 35 -6.63 -18.51 -22.88
C GLY A 35 -8.03 -19.11 -23.06
N ASP A 36 -9.08 -18.38 -22.66
CA ASP A 36 -10.49 -18.74 -22.80
C ASP A 36 -11.16 -18.19 -24.07
N GLY A 37 -10.39 -17.54 -24.96
CA GLY A 37 -10.87 -16.96 -26.21
C GLY A 37 -11.44 -15.54 -26.10
N VAL A 38 -11.46 -14.93 -24.92
CA VAL A 38 -11.82 -13.51 -24.79
C VAL A 38 -10.74 -12.61 -25.40
N THR A 39 -11.14 -11.64 -26.21
CA THR A 39 -10.22 -10.64 -26.78
C THR A 39 -9.97 -9.50 -25.81
N LEU A 40 -8.72 -9.34 -25.40
CA LEU A 40 -8.22 -8.16 -24.70
C LEU A 40 -7.64 -7.16 -25.70
N LEU A 41 -7.64 -5.87 -25.38
CA LEU A 41 -7.13 -4.82 -26.26
C LEU A 41 -5.87 -4.17 -25.71
N ALA A 42 -4.87 -3.99 -26.58
CA ALA A 42 -3.63 -3.30 -26.27
C ALA A 42 -3.28 -2.21 -27.31
N ASP A 43 -2.54 -1.19 -26.87
CA ASP A 43 -1.92 -0.19 -27.75
C ASP A 43 -0.39 -0.39 -27.64
N ARG A 44 0.29 -0.52 -28.78
CA ARG A 44 1.76 -0.64 -28.88
C ARG A 44 2.35 0.71 -29.25
N TYR A 45 3.29 1.18 -28.45
CA TYR A 45 4.10 2.37 -28.69
C TYR A 45 5.51 1.90 -29.04
N ALA A 46 6.04 2.29 -30.21
CA ALA A 46 7.33 1.80 -30.67
C ALA A 46 8.22 2.93 -31.21
N PRO A 47 9.54 2.88 -30.94
CA PRO A 47 10.51 3.76 -31.57
C PRO A 47 10.61 3.45 -33.06
N THR A 48 10.68 4.47 -33.91
CA THR A 48 10.72 4.31 -35.37
C THR A 48 12.09 3.90 -35.91
N ASP A 49 13.13 4.10 -35.11
CA ASP A 49 14.54 4.02 -35.48
C ASP A 49 15.31 2.92 -34.72
N VAL A 50 14.59 2.09 -33.94
CA VAL A 50 15.16 0.94 -33.23
C VAL A 50 14.42 -0.32 -33.69
N GLU A 51 15.09 -1.15 -34.48
CA GLU A 51 14.54 -2.44 -34.89
C GLU A 51 14.47 -3.39 -33.69
N ARG A 52 13.33 -4.08 -33.53
CA ARG A 52 13.14 -5.14 -32.50
C ARG A 52 13.57 -4.71 -31.09
N ALA A 53 13.21 -3.49 -30.69
CA ALA A 53 13.42 -2.98 -29.34
C ALA A 53 12.88 -3.95 -28.25
N PRO A 54 13.53 -4.06 -27.08
CA PRO A 54 12.97 -4.81 -25.95
C PRO A 54 11.62 -4.24 -25.49
N THR A 55 10.73 -5.10 -24.98
CA THR A 55 9.35 -4.69 -24.67
C THR A 55 9.15 -4.31 -23.20
N VAL A 56 8.36 -3.28 -22.92
CA VAL A 56 7.79 -2.98 -21.60
C VAL A 56 6.29 -3.28 -21.66
N LEU A 57 5.85 -4.28 -20.90
CA LEU A 57 4.44 -4.66 -20.78
C LEU A 57 3.80 -3.95 -19.57
N VAL A 58 2.65 -3.33 -19.80
CA VAL A 58 1.85 -2.63 -18.79
C VAL A 58 0.41 -3.12 -18.91
N ARG A 59 -0.13 -3.76 -17.87
CA ARG A 59 -1.53 -4.24 -17.84
C ARG A 59 -2.34 -3.40 -16.84
N SER A 60 -3.37 -2.71 -17.31
CA SER A 60 -4.07 -1.66 -16.55
C SER A 60 -5.59 -1.84 -16.54
N PRO A 61 -6.25 -1.78 -15.37
CA PRO A 61 -7.70 -1.68 -15.29
C PRO A 61 -8.20 -0.27 -15.60
N TYR A 62 -7.31 0.72 -15.65
CA TYR A 62 -7.60 2.15 -15.83
C TYR A 62 -7.44 2.61 -17.29
N GLY A 63 -7.29 1.66 -18.21
CA GLY A 63 -7.19 1.88 -19.65
C GLY A 63 -5.76 1.99 -20.17
N ARG A 64 -5.64 1.95 -21.50
CA ARG A 64 -4.38 1.93 -22.26
C ARG A 64 -3.98 3.25 -22.92
N ARG A 65 -4.82 4.28 -22.74
CA ARG A 65 -4.69 5.61 -23.37
C ARG A 65 -4.58 6.71 -22.32
N GLY A 66 -4.55 7.96 -22.78
CA GLY A 66 -4.52 9.12 -21.88
C GLY A 66 -3.27 9.11 -20.99
N PRO A 67 -3.41 9.29 -19.66
CA PRO A 67 -2.27 9.32 -18.74
C PRO A 67 -1.36 8.10 -18.84
N PHE A 68 -1.90 6.87 -18.88
CA PHE A 68 -1.06 5.66 -18.96
C PHE A 68 -0.38 5.48 -20.32
N GLY A 69 -1.07 5.84 -21.41
CA GLY A 69 -0.45 5.88 -22.74
C GLY A 69 0.70 6.88 -22.82
N LEU A 70 0.67 7.96 -22.03
CA LEU A 70 1.71 8.97 -21.98
C LEU A 70 2.86 8.59 -21.05
N MET A 71 2.54 8.25 -19.79
CA MET A 71 3.52 7.96 -18.73
C MET A 71 4.23 6.63 -18.92
N CYS A 72 3.57 5.64 -19.52
CA CYS A 72 4.16 4.33 -19.77
C CYS A 72 4.45 4.14 -21.26
N GLY A 73 3.44 4.29 -22.12
CA GLY A 73 3.59 4.07 -23.57
C GLY A 73 4.64 4.97 -24.22
N GLN A 74 4.36 6.28 -24.28
CA GLN A 74 5.22 7.28 -24.92
C GLN A 74 6.56 7.44 -24.20
N ALA A 75 6.57 7.44 -22.86
CA ALA A 75 7.79 7.64 -22.07
C ALA A 75 8.82 6.54 -22.35
N PHE A 76 8.47 5.26 -22.22
CA PHE A 76 9.40 4.16 -22.50
C PHE A 76 9.75 4.08 -23.99
N ALA A 77 8.77 4.28 -24.88
CA ALA A 77 9.02 4.22 -26.32
C ALA A 77 10.02 5.27 -26.80
N SER A 78 9.99 6.48 -26.23
CA SER A 78 10.94 7.53 -26.55
C SER A 78 12.38 7.25 -26.08
N HIS A 79 12.58 6.28 -25.18
CA HIS A 79 13.89 5.86 -24.64
C HIS A 79 14.43 4.56 -25.26
N GLY A 80 13.85 4.11 -26.38
CA GLY A 80 14.40 3.00 -27.16
C GLY A 80 13.84 1.61 -26.79
N PHE A 81 12.82 1.56 -25.92
CA PHE A 81 12.01 0.35 -25.69
C PHE A 81 10.79 0.36 -26.60
N GLN A 82 10.11 -0.75 -26.81
CA GLN A 82 8.70 -0.72 -27.22
C GLN A 82 7.81 -0.91 -25.99
N ALA A 83 6.64 -0.29 -25.94
CA ALA A 83 5.73 -0.40 -24.81
C ALA A 83 4.36 -0.92 -25.26
N VAL A 84 3.89 -1.99 -24.64
CA VAL A 84 2.56 -2.56 -24.85
C VAL A 84 1.72 -2.22 -23.64
N VAL A 85 0.74 -1.34 -23.81
CA VAL A 85 -0.20 -0.97 -22.76
C VAL A 85 -1.52 -1.67 -23.03
N GLN A 86 -1.88 -2.61 -22.17
CA GLN A 86 -3.08 -3.45 -22.30
C GLN A 86 -4.15 -3.02 -21.31
N SER A 87 -5.40 -2.99 -21.76
CA SER A 87 -6.56 -2.93 -20.87
C SER A 87 -6.90 -4.34 -20.40
N VAL A 88 -6.99 -4.55 -19.08
CA VAL A 88 -7.40 -5.86 -18.54
C VAL A 88 -8.87 -6.17 -18.89
N ARG A 89 -9.27 -7.42 -18.66
CA ARG A 89 -10.60 -7.95 -18.97
C ARG A 89 -11.74 -7.07 -18.46
N GLY A 90 -12.77 -6.89 -19.28
CA GLY A 90 -13.97 -6.10 -18.97
C GLY A 90 -13.77 -4.59 -18.86
N GLY A 91 -12.56 -4.08 -19.12
CA GLY A 91 -12.20 -2.67 -19.07
C GLY A 91 -11.88 -2.07 -20.44
N PHE A 92 -12.33 -0.83 -20.69
CA PHE A 92 -11.86 0.01 -21.80
C PHE A 92 -11.88 -0.65 -23.20
N GLY A 93 -12.91 -1.46 -23.47
CA GLY A 93 -13.12 -2.14 -24.77
C GLY A 93 -12.57 -3.56 -24.83
N SER A 94 -11.78 -4.01 -23.85
CA SER A 94 -11.48 -5.45 -23.70
C SER A 94 -12.76 -6.22 -23.36
N GLY A 95 -12.91 -7.41 -23.94
CA GLY A 95 -14.07 -8.28 -23.71
C GLY A 95 -14.12 -8.88 -22.30
N GLY A 96 -15.15 -9.68 -22.04
CA GLY A 96 -15.34 -10.38 -20.77
C GLY A 96 -15.88 -9.49 -19.64
N VAL A 97 -15.88 -10.04 -18.42
CA VAL A 97 -16.33 -9.37 -17.19
C VAL A 97 -15.10 -9.04 -16.35
N PHE A 98 -15.04 -7.81 -15.83
CA PHE A 98 -13.98 -7.42 -14.90
C PHE A 98 -14.19 -8.12 -13.56
N GLU A 99 -13.38 -9.14 -13.31
CA GLU A 99 -13.26 -9.78 -12.01
C GLU A 99 -11.97 -9.29 -11.35
N ALA A 100 -12.13 -8.51 -10.29
CA ALA A 100 -11.02 -7.87 -9.61
C ALA A 100 -9.96 -8.89 -9.14
N LEU A 101 -8.69 -8.57 -9.42
CA LEU A 101 -7.50 -9.27 -8.93
C LEU A 101 -7.26 -10.68 -9.50
N ASP A 102 -8.13 -11.19 -10.38
CA ASP A 102 -7.93 -12.47 -11.09
C ASP A 102 -7.22 -12.23 -12.42
N GLU A 103 -5.89 -12.25 -12.38
CA GLU A 103 -5.06 -11.66 -13.46
C GLU A 103 -4.02 -12.62 -14.03
N ARG A 104 -3.85 -13.79 -13.42
CA ARG A 104 -2.78 -14.73 -13.77
C ARG A 104 -2.99 -15.30 -15.17
N GLU A 105 -4.15 -15.87 -15.46
CA GLU A 105 -4.41 -16.55 -16.74
C GLU A 105 -4.33 -15.58 -17.93
N ASP A 106 -4.98 -14.42 -17.83
CA ASP A 106 -4.91 -13.37 -18.85
C ASP A 106 -3.51 -12.80 -19.02
N GLY A 107 -2.76 -12.65 -17.92
CA GLY A 107 -1.39 -12.18 -17.94
C GLY A 107 -0.45 -13.14 -18.66
N LEU A 108 -0.55 -14.45 -18.37
CA LEU A 108 0.26 -15.48 -19.04
C LEU A 108 -0.09 -15.59 -20.53
N ALA A 109 -1.38 -15.57 -20.89
CA ALA A 109 -1.80 -15.56 -22.29
C ALA A 109 -1.27 -14.32 -23.04
N THR A 110 -1.26 -13.16 -22.38
CA THR A 110 -0.69 -11.92 -22.93
C THR A 110 0.82 -12.04 -23.18
N ILE A 111 1.56 -12.70 -22.28
CA ILE A 111 3.00 -12.92 -22.43
C ILE A 111 3.29 -13.86 -23.62
N GLU A 112 2.53 -14.94 -23.77
CA GLU A 112 2.72 -15.87 -24.89
C GLU A 112 2.33 -15.22 -26.22
N TRP A 113 1.22 -14.47 -26.26
CA TRP A 113 0.89 -13.64 -27.41
C TRP A 113 2.01 -12.66 -27.75
N LEU A 114 2.57 -11.97 -26.75
CA LEU A 114 3.65 -11.01 -26.93
C LEU A 114 4.88 -11.67 -27.58
N LYS A 115 5.29 -12.85 -27.09
CA LYS A 115 6.44 -13.60 -27.60
C LYS A 115 6.28 -14.06 -29.05
N SER A 116 5.04 -14.31 -29.48
CA SER A 116 4.74 -14.73 -30.86
C SER A 116 4.77 -13.59 -31.89
N GLN A 117 4.86 -12.33 -31.45
CA GLN A 117 4.78 -11.19 -32.37
C GLN A 117 6.07 -11.04 -33.18
N PRO A 118 6.00 -10.73 -34.48
CA PRO A 118 7.19 -10.61 -35.34
C PRO A 118 8.12 -9.46 -34.93
N TRP A 119 7.59 -8.50 -34.18
CA TRP A 119 8.33 -7.35 -33.66
C TRP A 119 8.88 -7.56 -32.24
N PHE A 120 8.64 -8.72 -31.61
CA PHE A 120 9.13 -9.00 -30.27
C PHE A 120 10.66 -9.01 -30.25
N GLY A 121 11.24 -8.17 -29.38
CA GLY A 121 12.69 -8.01 -29.24
C GLY A 121 13.41 -9.11 -28.47
N GLY A 122 12.76 -10.25 -28.23
CA GLY A 122 13.31 -11.39 -27.49
C GLY A 122 13.30 -11.27 -25.97
N THR A 123 13.17 -10.05 -25.42
CA THR A 123 13.07 -9.81 -23.97
C THR A 123 11.98 -8.80 -23.64
N PHE A 124 11.49 -8.86 -22.41
CA PHE A 124 10.57 -7.88 -21.88
C PHE A 124 10.77 -7.56 -20.40
N ALA A 125 10.22 -6.42 -20.00
CA ALA A 125 10.05 -6.00 -18.63
C ALA A 125 8.57 -5.72 -18.36
N MET A 126 8.20 -5.61 -17.07
CA MET A 126 6.88 -5.10 -16.68
C MET A 126 7.01 -3.86 -15.80
N HIS A 127 6.03 -2.96 -15.93
CA HIS A 127 5.99 -1.71 -15.19
C HIS A 127 4.59 -1.34 -14.73
N GLY A 128 4.51 -0.79 -13.52
CA GLY A 128 3.40 0.08 -13.13
C GLY A 128 3.12 0.12 -11.63
N PRO A 129 2.34 1.13 -11.21
CA PRO A 129 1.97 1.34 -9.82
C PRO A 129 0.72 0.55 -9.42
N SER A 130 0.57 0.29 -8.12
CA SER A 130 -0.67 -0.20 -7.51
C SER A 130 -1.15 -1.49 -8.18
N TYR A 131 -2.36 -1.53 -8.73
CA TYR A 131 -2.86 -2.68 -9.49
C TYR A 131 -1.92 -3.10 -10.63
N LEU A 132 -1.33 -2.15 -11.36
CA LEU A 132 -0.39 -2.45 -12.46
C LEU A 132 0.91 -3.07 -11.96
N GLY A 133 1.22 -2.90 -10.68
CA GLY A 133 2.29 -3.61 -9.98
C GLY A 133 1.87 -5.02 -9.58
N TYR A 134 0.66 -5.16 -9.04
CA TYR A 134 0.12 -6.44 -8.59
C TYR A 134 -0.02 -7.47 -9.72
N VAL A 135 -0.47 -7.04 -10.90
CA VAL A 135 -0.54 -7.93 -12.08
C VAL A 135 0.82 -8.42 -12.55
N GLN A 136 1.92 -7.80 -12.12
CA GLN A 136 3.26 -8.33 -12.37
C GLN A 136 3.53 -9.54 -11.47
N TRP A 137 3.18 -9.45 -10.18
CA TRP A 137 3.28 -10.59 -9.26
C TRP A 137 2.45 -11.79 -9.72
N ALA A 138 1.30 -11.53 -10.35
CA ALA A 138 0.43 -12.58 -10.88
C ALA A 138 1.10 -13.53 -11.90
N VAL A 139 2.16 -13.06 -12.57
CA VAL A 139 2.80 -13.80 -13.68
C VAL A 139 4.30 -13.98 -13.51
N ALA A 140 4.96 -13.18 -12.66
CA ALA A 140 6.41 -13.06 -12.61
C ALA A 140 7.14 -14.40 -12.37
N ALA A 141 6.57 -15.27 -11.53
CA ALA A 141 7.16 -16.59 -11.23
C ALA A 141 7.11 -17.57 -12.42
N GLU A 142 6.29 -17.27 -13.43
CA GLU A 142 5.95 -18.19 -14.54
C GLU A 142 6.16 -17.55 -15.92
N ALA A 143 6.60 -16.29 -15.96
CA ALA A 143 6.75 -15.50 -17.18
C ALA A 143 7.86 -15.98 -18.14
N GLY A 144 8.74 -16.86 -17.68
CA GLY A 144 9.87 -17.40 -18.43
C GLY A 144 11.12 -16.50 -18.41
N PRO A 145 12.24 -16.97 -18.99
CA PRO A 145 13.53 -16.29 -18.96
C PRO A 145 13.59 -15.01 -19.82
N GLU A 146 12.60 -14.76 -20.68
CA GLU A 146 12.48 -13.52 -21.45
C GLU A 146 12.08 -12.33 -20.58
N LEU A 147 11.49 -12.57 -19.39
CA LEU A 147 11.23 -11.52 -18.41
C LEU A 147 12.56 -11.13 -17.72
N ARG A 148 13.09 -9.97 -18.10
CA ARG A 148 14.41 -9.49 -17.65
C ARG A 148 14.37 -8.42 -16.57
N ALA A 149 13.22 -7.79 -16.33
CA ALA A 149 13.09 -6.82 -15.25
C ALA A 149 11.63 -6.58 -14.83
N LEU A 150 11.44 -6.29 -13.55
CA LEU A 150 10.18 -5.84 -12.98
C LEU A 150 10.40 -4.47 -12.32
N SER A 151 9.47 -3.55 -12.52
CA SER A 151 9.45 -2.27 -11.81
C SER A 151 8.05 -2.01 -11.24
N MET A 152 7.95 -2.15 -9.92
CA MET A 152 6.69 -2.18 -9.18
C MET A 152 6.63 -1.02 -8.20
N GLN A 153 5.55 -0.22 -8.25
CA GLN A 153 5.39 0.92 -7.35
C GLN A 153 4.14 0.77 -6.50
N VAL A 154 4.20 1.15 -5.21
CA VAL A 154 3.06 1.21 -4.27
C VAL A 154 2.10 0.05 -4.42
N THR A 155 2.63 -1.16 -4.31
CA THR A 155 1.91 -2.40 -4.55
C THR A 155 2.43 -3.48 -3.63
N ALA A 156 1.69 -4.58 -3.56
CA ALA A 156 2.08 -5.80 -2.87
C ALA A 156 1.61 -7.02 -3.67
N SER A 157 2.24 -8.17 -3.42
CA SER A 157 1.83 -9.47 -3.97
C SER A 157 0.50 -9.98 -3.40
N THR A 158 0.07 -9.41 -2.27
CA THR A 158 -1.15 -9.80 -1.56
C THR A 158 -2.08 -8.62 -1.35
N PHE A 159 -3.27 -8.68 -1.95
CA PHE A 159 -4.38 -7.79 -1.62
C PHE A 159 -5.20 -8.30 -0.44
N ARG A 160 -5.13 -9.61 -0.14
CA ARG A 160 -5.79 -10.25 1.00
C ARG A 160 -5.51 -9.51 2.29
N ASP A 161 -4.23 -9.33 2.57
CA ASP A 161 -3.82 -8.70 3.81
C ASP A 161 -4.07 -7.18 3.75
N ALA A 162 -3.97 -6.57 2.55
CA ALA A 162 -4.22 -5.15 2.33
C ALA A 162 -5.66 -4.71 2.57
N VAL A 163 -6.63 -5.59 2.30
CA VAL A 163 -8.04 -5.36 2.64
C VAL A 163 -8.38 -5.76 4.08
N ASN A 164 -7.50 -6.49 4.76
CA ASN A 164 -7.66 -6.98 6.12
C ASN A 164 -6.52 -6.49 7.05
N VAL A 165 -6.45 -5.18 7.24
CA VAL A 165 -5.39 -4.53 8.02
C VAL A 165 -5.54 -4.89 9.49
N GLY A 166 -4.59 -5.65 10.05
CA GLY A 166 -4.61 -6.00 11.47
C GLY A 166 -5.83 -6.84 11.90
N GLY A 167 -6.47 -7.56 10.97
CA GLY A 167 -7.70 -8.30 11.26
C GLY A 167 -8.99 -7.49 11.07
N THR A 168 -8.92 -6.25 10.58
CA THR A 168 -10.10 -5.42 10.28
C THR A 168 -10.19 -4.99 8.82
N PHE A 169 -11.42 -4.81 8.34
CA PHE A 169 -11.71 -4.48 6.95
C PHE A 169 -11.30 -3.04 6.61
N ALA A 170 -10.46 -2.87 5.60
CA ALA A 170 -9.98 -1.58 5.07
C ALA A 170 -11.09 -0.80 4.34
N LEU A 171 -12.06 -0.30 5.11
CA LEU A 171 -13.35 0.16 4.62
C LEU A 171 -13.25 1.30 3.60
N GLU A 172 -12.62 2.42 3.96
CA GLU A 172 -12.59 3.60 3.09
C GLU A 172 -11.84 3.32 1.78
N SER A 173 -10.63 2.76 1.85
CA SER A 173 -9.82 2.45 0.67
C SER A 173 -10.55 1.47 -0.27
N THR A 174 -11.19 0.43 0.27
CA THR A 174 -11.95 -0.53 -0.52
C THR A 174 -13.15 0.12 -1.20
N LEU A 175 -13.94 0.94 -0.49
CA LEU A 175 -15.08 1.67 -1.09
C LEU A 175 -14.65 2.64 -2.18
N ILE A 176 -13.55 3.37 -1.96
CA ILE A 176 -12.98 4.28 -2.98
C ILE A 176 -12.61 3.48 -4.23
N TRP A 177 -11.89 2.36 -4.07
CA TRP A 177 -11.43 1.56 -5.19
C TRP A 177 -12.59 0.90 -5.94
N VAL A 178 -13.58 0.37 -5.24
CA VAL A 178 -14.79 -0.22 -5.83
C VAL A 178 -15.58 0.82 -6.62
N ASP A 179 -15.75 2.05 -6.11
CA ASP A 179 -16.41 3.12 -6.87
C ASP A 179 -15.59 3.58 -8.07
N LEU A 180 -14.26 3.64 -7.93
CA LEU A 180 -13.33 3.94 -9.03
C LEU A 180 -13.53 2.92 -10.15
N THR A 181 -13.50 1.62 -9.82
CA THR A 181 -13.56 0.53 -10.80
C THR A 181 -14.93 0.37 -11.44
N ALA A 182 -16.02 0.55 -10.67
CA ALA A 182 -17.39 0.52 -11.21
C ALA A 182 -17.63 1.57 -12.32
N ARG A 183 -16.87 2.68 -12.32
CA ARG A 183 -17.01 3.79 -13.26
C ARG A 183 -16.00 3.78 -14.41
N MET A 184 -15.06 2.83 -14.41
CA MET A 184 -14.02 2.65 -15.44
C MET A 184 -14.56 2.33 -16.84
N LYS A 185 -15.84 1.91 -16.94
CA LYS A 185 -16.48 1.62 -18.23
C LYS A 185 -16.78 2.87 -19.09
N SER A 186 -16.56 4.09 -18.57
CA SER A 186 -16.79 5.34 -19.32
C SER A 186 -15.49 6.12 -19.60
N SER A 187 -15.21 6.39 -20.87
CA SER A 187 -13.97 7.06 -21.34
C SER A 187 -13.84 8.53 -20.91
N LEU A 188 -14.94 9.16 -20.49
CA LEU A 188 -15.02 10.59 -20.15
C LEU A 188 -14.73 10.93 -18.69
N SER A 189 -14.46 9.95 -17.81
CA SER A 189 -14.54 10.17 -16.35
C SER A 189 -13.25 10.00 -15.54
N GLY A 190 -12.10 9.61 -16.10
CA GLY A 190 -10.93 9.18 -15.30
C GLY A 190 -10.49 10.17 -14.20
N ILE A 191 -10.36 11.45 -14.54
CA ILE A 191 -9.95 12.50 -13.58
C ILE A 191 -11.09 12.86 -12.61
N THR A 192 -12.31 13.03 -13.12
CA THR A 192 -13.47 13.39 -12.28
C THR A 192 -13.82 12.28 -11.30
N THR A 193 -13.65 11.02 -11.70
CA THR A 193 -13.86 9.84 -10.86
C THR A 193 -12.83 9.80 -9.74
N GLY A 194 -11.53 10.01 -10.01
CA GLY A 194 -10.50 10.04 -8.97
C GLY A 194 -10.74 11.09 -7.87
N ILE A 195 -11.38 12.22 -8.20
CA ILE A 195 -11.74 13.27 -7.23
C ILE A 195 -13.04 12.94 -6.48
N MET A 196 -14.02 12.35 -7.17
CA MET A 196 -15.36 12.16 -6.63
C MET A 196 -15.51 10.85 -5.84
N SER A 197 -14.72 9.82 -6.13
CA SER A 197 -14.78 8.53 -5.41
C SER A 197 -14.52 8.66 -3.90
N PRO A 198 -13.48 9.38 -3.43
CA PRO A 198 -13.29 9.66 -2.00
C PRO A 198 -14.49 10.36 -1.36
N ARG A 199 -15.09 11.33 -2.07
CA ARG A 199 -16.24 12.09 -1.56
C ARG A 199 -17.49 11.21 -1.41
N ARG A 200 -17.72 10.31 -2.37
CA ARG A 200 -18.85 9.36 -2.33
C ARG A 200 -18.65 8.29 -1.26
N ALA A 201 -17.45 7.72 -1.17
CA ALA A 201 -17.10 6.78 -0.11
C ALA A 201 -17.30 7.40 1.28
N ARG A 202 -16.78 8.62 1.50
CA ARG A 202 -16.99 9.36 2.75
C ARG A 202 -18.46 9.65 3.05
N ARG A 203 -19.25 10.01 2.03
CA ARG A 203 -20.70 10.22 2.21
C ARG A 203 -21.41 8.92 2.61
N ALA A 204 -21.04 7.80 1.98
CA ALA A 204 -21.60 6.49 2.30
C ALA A 204 -21.27 6.11 3.75
N THR A 205 -20.02 6.23 4.19
CA THR A 205 -19.61 5.87 5.56
C THR A 205 -20.28 6.75 6.62
N LEU A 206 -20.54 8.03 6.32
CA LEU A 206 -21.29 8.93 7.21
C LEU A 206 -22.80 8.66 7.27
N SER A 207 -23.34 7.73 6.48
CA SER A 207 -24.79 7.43 6.47
C SER A 207 -25.30 6.67 7.69
N GLY A 208 -24.41 6.04 8.46
CA GLY A 208 -24.76 5.15 9.57
C GLY A 208 -25.35 3.79 9.13
N ARG A 209 -25.50 3.52 7.83
CA ARG A 209 -26.01 2.24 7.31
C ARG A 209 -25.04 1.07 7.59
N PRO A 210 -25.54 -0.17 7.61
CA PRO A 210 -24.70 -1.37 7.61
C PRO A 210 -23.66 -1.35 6.49
N ILE A 211 -22.48 -1.92 6.75
CA ILE A 211 -21.34 -1.86 5.82
C ILE A 211 -21.67 -2.51 4.47
N ALA A 212 -22.45 -3.60 4.47
CA ALA A 212 -22.88 -4.30 3.25
C ALA A 212 -23.75 -3.46 2.30
N GLU A 213 -24.20 -2.27 2.72
CA GLU A 213 -24.99 -1.37 1.88
C GLU A 213 -24.20 -0.18 1.35
N LEU A 214 -22.95 0.01 1.80
CA LEU A 214 -22.16 1.20 1.51
C LEU A 214 -21.71 1.26 0.05
N ASP A 215 -21.52 0.13 -0.61
CA ASP A 215 -21.22 0.05 -2.04
C ASP A 215 -22.37 0.59 -2.90
N ARG A 216 -23.62 0.29 -2.53
CA ARG A 216 -24.82 0.83 -3.20
C ARG A 216 -24.88 2.33 -3.07
N LEU A 217 -24.60 2.86 -1.88
CA LEU A 217 -24.57 4.31 -1.63
C LEU A 217 -23.41 5.01 -2.35
N ALA A 218 -22.23 4.38 -2.38
CA ALA A 218 -21.05 4.95 -3.01
C ALA A 218 -21.15 4.90 -4.54
N THR A 219 -21.59 3.77 -5.10
CA THR A 219 -21.50 3.48 -6.54
C THR A 219 -22.82 3.67 -7.29
N GLY A 220 -23.96 3.58 -6.60
CA GLY A 220 -25.31 3.57 -7.18
C GLY A 220 -25.87 2.17 -7.46
N GLY A 221 -25.14 1.10 -7.13
CA GLY A 221 -25.58 -0.29 -7.29
C GLY A 221 -24.76 -1.24 -6.44
N GLN A 222 -25.20 -2.49 -6.30
CA GLN A 222 -24.44 -3.49 -5.55
C GLN A 222 -23.21 -3.93 -6.35
N GLN A 223 -22.06 -4.01 -5.70
CA GLN A 223 -20.79 -4.37 -6.31
C GLN A 223 -20.37 -5.74 -5.80
N ARG A 224 -20.38 -6.74 -6.69
CA ARG A 224 -20.09 -8.15 -6.36
C ARG A 224 -18.79 -8.30 -5.55
N PHE A 225 -17.70 -7.72 -6.04
CA PHE A 225 -16.39 -7.81 -5.37
C PHE A 225 -16.41 -7.25 -3.93
N PHE A 226 -17.10 -6.13 -3.70
CA PHE A 226 -17.22 -5.58 -2.35
C PHE A 226 -17.96 -6.54 -1.41
N GLN A 227 -19.06 -7.15 -1.88
CA GLN A 227 -19.83 -8.11 -1.11
C GLN A 227 -19.03 -9.39 -0.82
N GLU A 228 -18.28 -9.88 -1.82
CA GLU A 228 -17.39 -11.03 -1.66
C GLU A 228 -16.32 -10.76 -0.59
N LEU A 229 -15.72 -9.57 -0.55
CA LEU A 229 -14.75 -9.20 0.49
C LEU A 229 -15.33 -9.16 1.91
N LEU A 230 -16.63 -8.89 2.07
CA LEU A 230 -17.26 -8.85 3.40
C LEU A 230 -17.53 -10.23 3.99
N VAL A 231 -17.63 -11.26 3.14
CA VAL A 231 -17.96 -12.64 3.55
C VAL A 231 -16.76 -13.58 3.45
N ASN A 232 -15.71 -13.20 2.72
CA ASN A 232 -14.49 -13.98 2.57
C ASN A 232 -13.37 -13.44 3.46
N GLY A 233 -13.08 -14.16 4.54
CA GLY A 233 -11.89 -13.93 5.35
C GLY A 233 -10.59 -14.29 4.62
N PRO A 234 -9.43 -14.09 5.28
CA PRO A 234 -8.13 -14.35 4.66
C PRO A 234 -7.89 -15.83 4.33
N ASP A 235 -8.48 -16.76 5.10
CA ASP A 235 -8.23 -18.20 4.97
C ASP A 235 -9.19 -18.91 3.99
N THR A 236 -9.96 -18.17 3.20
CA THR A 236 -10.90 -18.77 2.23
C THR A 236 -10.27 -18.93 0.85
N SER A 237 -10.78 -19.90 0.07
CA SER A 237 -10.32 -20.18 -1.30
C SER A 237 -10.56 -19.04 -2.30
N PHE A 238 -11.28 -17.98 -1.89
CA PHE A 238 -11.40 -16.75 -2.67
C PHE A 238 -10.03 -16.16 -3.05
N TRP A 239 -9.04 -16.33 -2.16
CA TRP A 239 -7.69 -15.81 -2.33
C TRP A 239 -6.75 -16.72 -3.12
N ASP A 240 -7.11 -17.98 -3.40
CA ASP A 240 -6.22 -18.96 -4.07
C ASP A 240 -5.72 -18.47 -5.44
N LYS A 241 -6.54 -17.67 -6.13
CA LYS A 241 -6.20 -17.06 -7.44
C LYS A 241 -5.75 -15.60 -7.35
N ARG A 242 -5.70 -15.04 -6.14
CA ARG A 242 -5.54 -13.58 -5.87
C ARG A 242 -4.43 -13.24 -4.86
N ASP A 243 -3.80 -14.24 -4.27
CA ASP A 243 -2.64 -14.08 -3.39
C ASP A 243 -1.40 -14.66 -4.07
N PHE A 244 -0.47 -13.79 -4.45
CA PHE A 244 0.76 -14.18 -5.12
C PHE A 244 1.96 -14.19 -4.16
N SER A 245 1.75 -13.87 -2.88
CA SER A 245 2.81 -13.89 -1.86
C SER A 245 3.55 -15.24 -1.77
N PRO A 246 2.92 -16.42 -1.94
CA PRO A 246 3.64 -17.70 -1.90
C PRO A 246 4.63 -17.89 -3.06
N THR A 247 4.53 -17.07 -4.11
CA THR A 247 5.28 -17.22 -5.35
C THR A 247 6.43 -16.23 -5.50
N VAL A 248 6.47 -15.20 -4.65
CA VAL A 248 7.47 -14.10 -4.71
C VAL A 248 8.90 -14.64 -4.69
N SER A 249 9.20 -15.62 -3.83
CA SER A 249 10.53 -16.22 -3.70
C SER A 249 11.01 -16.95 -4.96
N ARG A 250 10.09 -17.33 -5.86
CA ARG A 250 10.39 -18.02 -7.13
C ARG A 250 10.74 -17.05 -8.25
N VAL A 251 10.50 -15.75 -8.08
CA VAL A 251 10.82 -14.73 -9.08
C VAL A 251 12.33 -14.61 -9.25
N THR A 252 12.79 -14.74 -10.49
CA THR A 252 14.21 -14.68 -10.88
C THR A 252 14.59 -13.37 -11.54
N ALA A 253 13.62 -12.69 -12.18
CA ALA A 253 13.84 -11.39 -12.80
C ALA A 253 14.24 -10.34 -11.73
N PRO A 254 15.23 -9.48 -12.02
CA PRO A 254 15.55 -8.31 -11.20
C PRO A 254 14.32 -7.44 -10.90
N VAL A 255 14.11 -7.11 -9.62
CA VAL A 255 12.94 -6.33 -9.16
C VAL A 255 13.38 -4.96 -8.63
N ASN A 256 12.77 -3.90 -9.17
CA ASN A 256 12.81 -2.56 -8.62
C ASN A 256 11.48 -2.24 -7.93
N MET A 257 11.53 -1.85 -6.66
CA MET A 257 10.38 -1.59 -5.81
C MET A 257 10.41 -0.13 -5.35
N THR A 258 9.32 0.61 -5.58
CA THR A 258 9.14 1.96 -5.05
C THR A 258 7.93 1.99 -4.12
N GLY A 259 8.08 2.55 -2.93
CA GLY A 259 7.01 2.73 -1.96
C GLY A 259 7.05 4.10 -1.31
N GLY A 260 6.12 4.37 -0.41
CA GLY A 260 6.09 5.60 0.37
C GLY A 260 5.77 5.31 1.83
N TRP A 261 6.33 6.08 2.75
CA TRP A 261 6.10 5.91 4.21
C TRP A 261 4.61 5.98 4.58
N TYR A 262 3.80 6.68 3.79
CA TYR A 262 2.37 6.86 3.98
C TYR A 262 1.55 6.13 2.91
N ASP A 263 2.12 5.13 2.25
CA ASP A 263 1.41 4.28 1.29
C ASP A 263 0.66 3.13 1.99
N ILE A 264 -0.50 2.75 1.45
CA ILE A 264 -1.33 1.68 2.00
C ILE A 264 -0.70 0.30 1.85
N PHE A 265 0.17 0.07 0.88
CA PHE A 265 0.74 -1.26 0.63
C PHE A 265 2.09 -1.48 1.30
N LEU A 266 2.67 -0.44 1.93
CA LEU A 266 4.04 -0.47 2.40
C LEU A 266 4.39 -1.72 3.23
N PRO A 267 3.64 -2.12 4.28
CA PRO A 267 4.03 -3.30 5.08
C PRO A 267 4.17 -4.57 4.24
N TRP A 268 3.24 -4.81 3.30
CA TRP A 268 3.28 -5.99 2.44
C TRP A 268 4.31 -5.88 1.32
N GLN A 269 4.56 -4.67 0.81
CA GLN A 269 5.68 -4.43 -0.10
C GLN A 269 7.03 -4.75 0.59
N MET A 270 7.18 -4.41 1.86
CA MET A 270 8.38 -4.74 2.64
C MET A 270 8.50 -6.26 2.88
N ARG A 271 7.39 -6.97 3.03
CA ARG A 271 7.37 -8.44 3.10
C ARG A 271 7.77 -9.09 1.76
N ASP A 272 7.31 -8.54 0.64
CA ASP A 272 7.75 -8.98 -0.69
C ASP A 272 9.26 -8.79 -0.87
N TYR A 273 9.79 -7.63 -0.46
CA TYR A 273 11.24 -7.37 -0.42
C TYR A 273 11.97 -8.42 0.41
N ALA A 274 11.51 -8.68 1.64
CA ALA A 274 12.10 -9.67 2.52
C ALA A 274 12.06 -11.09 1.93
N ALA A 275 10.96 -11.48 1.28
CA ALA A 275 10.84 -12.77 0.61
C ALA A 275 11.83 -12.93 -0.56
N LEU A 276 12.03 -11.87 -1.35
CA LEU A 276 13.06 -11.84 -2.39
C LEU A 276 14.48 -11.95 -1.81
N ARG A 277 14.78 -11.19 -0.74
CA ARG A 277 16.07 -11.26 -0.04
C ARG A 277 16.35 -12.65 0.52
N ALA A 278 15.36 -13.27 1.16
CA ALA A 278 15.45 -14.63 1.70
C ALA A 278 15.69 -15.67 0.59
N ALA A 279 15.21 -15.41 -0.63
CA ALA A 279 15.49 -16.22 -1.82
C ALA A 279 16.84 -15.91 -2.50
N GLY A 280 17.70 -15.10 -1.88
CA GLY A 280 19.02 -14.74 -2.40
C GLY A 280 18.98 -13.72 -3.55
N ARG A 281 17.87 -13.00 -3.73
CA ARG A 281 17.77 -11.91 -4.72
C ARG A 281 18.28 -10.60 -4.13
N ARG A 282 18.63 -9.64 -5.01
CA ARG A 282 19.07 -8.29 -4.63
C ARG A 282 18.13 -7.22 -5.25
N PRO A 283 16.86 -7.13 -4.82
CA PRO A 283 15.93 -6.13 -5.33
C PRO A 283 16.36 -4.71 -4.95
N TYR A 284 16.02 -3.74 -5.80
CA TYR A 284 16.08 -2.32 -5.46
C TYR A 284 14.84 -1.92 -4.69
N LEU A 285 15.02 -1.14 -3.63
CA LEU A 285 13.95 -0.59 -2.80
C LEU A 285 14.14 0.91 -2.64
N THR A 286 13.12 1.69 -3.00
CA THR A 286 13.10 3.14 -2.85
C THR A 286 11.86 3.55 -2.04
N ILE A 287 12.03 4.06 -0.82
CA ILE A 287 10.92 4.54 0.01
C ILE A 287 11.03 6.05 0.23
N GLY A 288 10.04 6.80 -0.26
CA GLY A 288 9.98 8.26 -0.11
C GLY A 288 8.91 8.76 0.87
N PRO A 289 8.80 10.09 1.07
CA PRO A 289 7.81 10.72 1.96
C PRO A 289 6.45 10.83 1.26
N TRP A 290 6.04 9.76 0.59
CA TRP A 290 4.92 9.73 -0.34
C TRP A 290 3.73 8.97 0.24
N PHE A 291 2.56 9.33 -0.28
CA PHE A 291 1.31 8.58 -0.15
C PHE A 291 0.97 7.92 -1.50
N HIS A 292 -0.07 7.08 -1.54
CA HIS A 292 -0.36 6.19 -2.67
C HIS A 292 -0.38 6.84 -4.06
N ALA A 293 -1.00 8.02 -4.18
CA ALA A 293 -1.14 8.74 -5.45
C ALA A 293 -0.27 10.01 -5.55
N ASP A 294 0.85 10.06 -4.81
CA ASP A 294 1.75 11.21 -4.82
C ASP A 294 2.36 11.40 -6.22
N GLN A 295 2.16 12.59 -6.79
CA GLN A 295 2.62 12.89 -8.14
C GLN A 295 4.14 12.93 -8.25
N ARG A 296 4.86 13.25 -7.16
CA ARG A 296 6.33 13.27 -7.14
C ARG A 296 6.87 11.86 -7.27
N MET A 297 6.27 10.91 -6.55
CA MET A 297 6.59 9.49 -6.67
C MET A 297 6.33 8.97 -8.09
N MET A 298 5.11 9.20 -8.62
CA MET A 298 4.73 8.71 -9.95
C MET A 298 5.66 9.22 -11.06
N ARG A 299 6.11 10.47 -10.97
CA ARG A 299 7.07 11.05 -11.92
C ARG A 299 8.47 10.46 -11.74
N GLY A 300 8.95 10.37 -10.49
CA GLY A 300 10.27 9.85 -10.17
C GLY A 300 10.43 8.38 -10.56
N SER A 301 9.41 7.56 -10.35
CA SER A 301 9.47 6.12 -10.61
C SER A 301 9.56 5.77 -12.10
N VAL A 302 9.06 6.61 -13.01
CA VAL A 302 9.24 6.40 -14.47
C VAL A 302 10.71 6.54 -14.84
N GLY A 303 11.39 7.58 -14.35
CA GLY A 303 12.82 7.78 -14.57
C GLY A 303 13.65 6.62 -13.99
N GLU A 304 13.35 6.21 -12.76
CA GLU A 304 14.00 5.07 -12.11
C GLU A 304 13.76 3.75 -12.87
N SER A 305 12.56 3.57 -13.42
CA SER A 305 12.23 2.40 -14.26
C SER A 305 12.98 2.41 -15.59
N ILE A 306 13.19 3.58 -16.21
CA ILE A 306 13.99 3.70 -17.43
C ILE A 306 15.43 3.27 -17.14
N ALA A 307 16.07 3.79 -16.09
CA ALA A 307 17.42 3.40 -15.70
C ALA A 307 17.51 1.88 -15.40
N TRP A 308 16.53 1.34 -14.67
CA TRP A 308 16.43 -0.09 -14.38
C TRP A 308 16.31 -0.95 -15.64
N PHE A 309 15.45 -0.56 -16.59
CA PHE A 309 15.26 -1.32 -17.82
C PHE A 309 16.45 -1.19 -18.77
N ARG A 310 17.15 -0.05 -18.80
CA ARG A 310 18.41 0.08 -19.55
C ARG A 310 19.44 -0.91 -19.05
N ALA A 311 19.59 -1.04 -17.73
CA ALA A 311 20.55 -1.96 -17.13
C ALA A 311 20.27 -3.43 -17.48
N HIS A 312 19.00 -3.84 -17.52
CA HIS A 312 18.63 -5.25 -17.63
C HIS A 312 18.18 -5.71 -19.01
N LEU A 313 17.75 -4.79 -19.89
CA LEU A 313 17.30 -5.12 -21.25
C LEU A 313 18.26 -4.60 -22.33
N LEU A 314 19.14 -3.64 -21.99
CA LEU A 314 20.11 -3.03 -22.92
C LEU A 314 21.56 -3.14 -22.41
N ASP A 315 21.80 -3.85 -21.31
CA ASP A 315 23.11 -4.03 -20.67
C ASP A 315 23.84 -2.70 -20.33
N ASP A 316 23.09 -1.64 -20.00
CA ASP A 316 23.63 -0.34 -19.60
C ASP A 316 23.28 0.01 -18.15
N PRO A 317 24.15 -0.33 -17.18
CA PRO A 317 23.93 -0.06 -15.76
C PRO A 317 24.42 1.33 -15.32
N SER A 318 24.81 2.23 -16.24
CA SER A 318 25.49 3.49 -15.89
C SER A 318 24.67 4.45 -15.01
N GLU A 319 23.33 4.33 -15.03
CA GLU A 319 22.41 5.13 -14.21
C GLU A 319 21.96 4.41 -12.93
N LEU A 320 22.43 3.18 -12.68
CA LEU A 320 22.11 2.47 -11.43
C LEU A 320 22.90 3.06 -10.26
N ARG A 321 22.21 3.24 -9.14
CA ARG A 321 22.83 3.58 -7.85
C ARG A 321 23.64 2.41 -7.30
N GLU A 322 24.63 2.70 -6.46
CA GLU A 322 25.52 1.68 -5.88
C GLU A 322 24.79 0.76 -4.87
N GLN A 323 24.04 1.38 -3.96
CA GLN A 323 23.34 0.68 -2.89
C GLN A 323 21.89 0.37 -3.30
N PRO A 324 21.33 -0.80 -2.94
CA PRO A 324 20.03 -1.26 -3.39
C PRO A 324 18.86 -0.69 -2.58
N VAL A 325 19.08 -0.10 -1.40
CA VAL A 325 18.02 0.53 -0.60
C VAL A 325 18.22 2.04 -0.51
N ARG A 326 17.20 2.83 -0.87
CA ARG A 326 17.22 4.30 -0.82
C ARG A 326 16.01 4.79 -0.06
N LEU A 327 16.22 5.44 1.06
CA LEU A 327 15.18 5.86 1.99
C LEU A 327 15.21 7.37 2.17
N TYR A 328 14.05 8.01 2.15
CA TYR A 328 13.93 9.40 2.56
C TYR A 328 13.72 9.45 4.07
N ILE A 329 14.65 10.04 4.82
CA ILE A 329 14.52 10.16 6.27
C ILE A 329 13.65 11.39 6.56
N THR A 330 12.40 11.15 6.95
CA THR A 330 11.46 12.21 7.35
C THR A 330 11.95 12.91 8.62
N GLY A 331 11.57 14.17 8.86
CA GLY A 331 12.18 14.99 9.92
C GLY A 331 13.62 15.45 9.61
N ALA A 332 14.45 14.60 9.00
CA ALA A 332 15.77 14.99 8.50
C ALA A 332 15.70 15.74 7.17
N GLY A 333 14.79 15.35 6.28
CA GLY A 333 14.57 16.02 5.00
C GLY A 333 15.53 15.62 3.89
N GLU A 334 16.09 14.41 3.95
CA GLU A 334 17.15 13.97 3.04
C GLU A 334 16.99 12.50 2.60
N TRP A 335 17.58 12.18 1.45
CA TRP A 335 17.70 10.81 0.96
C TRP A 335 19.00 10.19 1.45
N ARG A 336 18.93 8.94 1.94
CA ARG A 336 20.09 8.13 2.30
C ARG A 336 20.03 6.77 1.60
N GLU A 337 21.19 6.21 1.32
CA GLU A 337 21.31 4.89 0.71
C GLU A 337 21.91 3.87 1.69
N PHE A 338 21.41 2.64 1.61
CA PHE A 338 21.74 1.54 2.51
C PHE A 338 21.94 0.23 1.73
N PRO A 339 22.80 -0.68 2.23
CA PRO A 339 23.04 -1.98 1.60
C PRO A 339 21.86 -2.96 1.70
N ASP A 340 20.98 -2.78 2.68
CA ASP A 340 19.83 -3.67 2.90
C ASP A 340 18.70 -3.00 3.70
N TRP A 341 17.55 -3.69 3.74
CA TRP A 341 16.46 -3.45 4.67
C TRP A 341 16.11 -4.76 5.43
N PRO A 342 15.92 -4.73 6.76
CA PRO A 342 16.16 -3.60 7.66
C PRO A 342 17.61 -3.09 7.61
N VAL A 343 17.83 -1.82 7.97
CA VAL A 343 19.14 -1.19 7.81
C VAL A 343 20.18 -1.93 8.67
N PRO A 344 21.31 -2.38 8.09
CA PRO A 344 22.33 -3.07 8.87
C PRO A 344 22.89 -2.20 9.99
N GLY A 345 23.04 -2.79 11.18
CA GLY A 345 23.49 -2.08 12.38
C GLY A 345 22.40 -1.33 13.14
N MET A 346 21.13 -1.41 12.71
CA MET A 346 20.02 -0.91 13.53
C MET A 346 19.98 -1.63 14.88
N ARG A 347 19.53 -0.91 15.91
CA ARG A 347 19.26 -1.46 17.24
C ARG A 347 17.78 -1.34 17.53
N GLU A 348 17.22 -2.37 18.12
CA GLU A 348 15.88 -2.30 18.68
C GLU A 348 15.94 -1.58 20.02
N GLU A 349 15.08 -0.59 20.19
CA GLU A 349 14.98 0.20 21.41
C GLU A 349 13.53 0.19 21.89
N ARG A 350 13.33 -0.10 23.17
CA ARG A 350 12.01 -0.21 23.77
C ARG A 350 11.69 1.05 24.56
N TRP A 351 10.51 1.59 24.32
CA TRP A 351 9.94 2.70 25.07
C TRP A 351 8.65 2.21 25.70
N TYR A 352 8.53 2.38 27.01
CA TYR A 352 7.43 1.91 27.82
C TYR A 352 6.41 3.01 28.02
N LEU A 353 5.13 2.63 27.95
CA LEU A 353 4.04 3.46 28.44
C LEU A 353 4.22 3.63 29.95
N GLN A 354 4.11 4.86 30.44
CA GLN A 354 4.29 5.19 31.86
C GLN A 354 2.99 5.77 32.45
N PRO A 355 2.80 5.67 33.78
CA PRO A 355 1.69 6.33 34.47
C PRO A 355 1.62 7.83 34.16
N ALA A 356 0.42 8.40 34.31
CA ALA A 356 0.16 9.81 34.05
C ALA A 356 0.47 10.28 32.60
N GLY A 357 0.46 9.35 31.63
CA GLY A 357 0.64 9.66 30.21
C GLY A 357 2.07 10.00 29.81
N ALA A 358 3.08 9.50 30.55
CA ALA A 358 4.48 9.62 30.16
C ALA A 358 4.92 8.47 29.23
N LEU A 359 6.05 8.64 28.55
CA LEU A 359 6.70 7.62 27.73
C LEU A 359 8.21 7.66 28.02
N ALA A 360 8.83 6.54 28.35
CA ALA A 360 10.25 6.51 28.73
C ALA A 360 10.91 5.17 28.36
N PRO A 361 12.24 5.12 28.17
CA PRO A 361 12.97 3.87 27.91
C PRO A 361 13.12 3.00 29.17
N ASP A 362 12.97 3.57 30.37
CA ASP A 362 12.99 2.83 31.63
C ASP A 362 11.73 1.99 31.83
N GLU A 363 11.86 0.86 32.52
CA GLU A 363 10.71 0.04 32.90
C GLU A 363 9.74 0.85 33.79
N PRO A 364 8.42 0.71 33.61
CA PRO A 364 7.46 1.45 34.41
C PRO A 364 7.37 0.88 35.82
N PRO A 365 7.12 1.74 36.83
CA PRO A 365 6.78 1.26 38.16
C PRO A 365 5.43 0.55 38.13
N GLU A 366 5.13 -0.26 39.15
CA GLU A 366 3.79 -0.81 39.33
C GLU A 366 2.78 0.33 39.53
N SER A 367 1.67 0.25 38.79
CA SER A 367 0.64 1.29 38.74
C SER A 367 -0.73 0.72 38.39
N GLU A 368 -1.75 1.52 38.64
CA GLU A 368 -3.09 1.27 38.10
C GLU A 368 -3.08 1.46 36.57
N PRO A 369 -3.88 0.68 35.82
CA PRO A 369 -3.99 0.84 34.38
C PRO A 369 -4.68 2.15 34.00
N ASP A 370 -4.37 2.67 32.82
CA ASP A 370 -5.13 3.75 32.22
C ASP A 370 -6.42 3.20 31.60
N THR A 371 -7.53 3.94 31.73
CA THR A 371 -8.84 3.47 31.28
C THR A 371 -9.47 4.42 30.27
N TYR A 372 -10.22 3.88 29.32
CA TYR A 372 -11.07 4.66 28.42
C TYR A 372 -12.27 3.85 27.95
N ARG A 373 -13.30 4.55 27.46
CA ARG A 373 -14.50 3.93 26.87
C ARG A 373 -14.53 4.18 25.37
N TYR A 374 -14.59 3.11 24.59
CA TYR A 374 -14.84 3.14 23.17
C TYR A 374 -16.34 2.96 22.88
N ASP A 375 -16.87 3.83 22.03
CA ASP A 375 -18.26 3.79 21.57
C ASP A 375 -18.31 3.65 20.04
N PRO A 376 -18.75 2.50 19.49
CA PRO A 376 -18.87 2.30 18.05
C PRO A 376 -19.88 3.23 17.37
N ASP A 377 -20.86 3.80 18.07
CA ASP A 377 -21.77 4.82 17.52
C ASP A 377 -21.09 6.19 17.38
N HIS A 378 -20.02 6.42 18.14
CA HIS A 378 -19.19 7.63 18.08
C HIS A 378 -17.71 7.27 17.86
N PRO A 379 -17.39 6.51 16.79
CA PRO A 379 -16.10 5.84 16.66
C PRO A 379 -14.97 6.85 16.58
N THR A 380 -13.80 6.48 17.11
CA THR A 380 -12.59 7.29 16.99
C THR A 380 -12.30 7.58 15.51
N PRO A 381 -12.26 8.85 15.08
CA PRO A 381 -12.07 9.18 13.68
C PRO A 381 -10.64 8.88 13.24
N PHE A 382 -10.45 8.68 11.95
CA PHE A 382 -9.14 8.63 11.33
C PHE A 382 -8.71 10.02 10.86
N LEU A 383 -7.48 10.46 11.17
CA LEU A 383 -6.91 11.74 10.74
C LEU A 383 -5.55 11.56 10.07
N GLY A 384 -5.54 11.34 8.75
CA GLY A 384 -4.32 11.22 7.97
C GLY A 384 -3.45 10.01 8.30
N GLY A 385 -2.58 9.63 7.37
CA GLY A 385 -1.86 8.36 7.37
C GLY A 385 -2.12 7.59 6.07
N PRO A 386 -1.82 6.29 6.01
CA PRO A 386 -1.90 5.52 4.78
C PRO A 386 -3.36 5.26 4.37
N THR A 387 -3.84 6.05 3.40
CA THR A 387 -5.13 5.88 2.70
C THR A 387 -4.94 5.92 1.19
N LEU A 388 -5.88 5.35 0.44
CA LEU A 388 -5.77 5.24 -1.02
C LEU A 388 -5.82 6.60 -1.74
N LEU A 389 -6.92 7.36 -1.59
CA LEU A 389 -7.14 8.67 -2.23
C LEU A 389 -7.91 9.66 -1.31
N GLY A 390 -8.09 9.32 -0.03
CA GLY A 390 -8.85 10.10 0.97
C GLY A 390 -8.05 11.25 1.60
N GLU A 391 -8.02 11.32 2.92
CA GLU A 391 -7.16 12.25 3.66
C GLU A 391 -5.69 11.79 3.60
N THR A 392 -5.06 12.03 2.45
CA THR A 392 -3.73 11.52 2.07
C THR A 392 -2.57 12.42 2.49
N ARG A 393 -2.82 13.45 3.30
CA ARG A 393 -1.78 14.36 3.77
C ARG A 393 -0.74 13.58 4.58
N PRO A 394 0.53 13.52 4.15
CA PRO A 394 1.61 13.01 4.97
C PRO A 394 1.65 13.79 6.28
N SER A 395 1.79 13.10 7.42
CA SER A 395 1.99 13.71 8.73
C SER A 395 0.96 14.79 9.10
N THR A 396 -0.23 14.34 9.49
CA THR A 396 -1.35 15.21 9.89
C THR A 396 -1.33 15.49 11.40
N ASP A 397 -1.64 16.72 11.79
CA ASP A 397 -1.77 17.13 13.21
C ASP A 397 -2.88 16.36 13.93
N GLN A 398 -2.49 15.64 14.98
CA GLN A 398 -3.34 14.75 15.77
C GLN A 398 -3.95 15.43 16.99
N ARG A 399 -3.67 16.70 17.30
CA ARG A 399 -4.22 17.39 18.49
C ARG A 399 -5.74 17.30 18.62
N ARG A 400 -6.46 17.18 17.51
CA ARG A 400 -7.93 16.98 17.53
C ARG A 400 -8.33 15.61 18.08
N LEU A 401 -7.57 14.56 17.77
CA LEU A 401 -7.78 13.22 18.30
C LEU A 401 -7.40 13.14 19.77
N GLU A 402 -6.27 13.74 20.14
CA GLU A 402 -5.73 13.73 21.51
C GLU A 402 -6.65 14.39 22.55
N ARG A 403 -7.61 15.22 22.12
CA ARG A 403 -8.63 15.80 23.00
C ARG A 403 -9.80 14.87 23.30
N ARG A 404 -9.92 13.74 22.62
CA ARG A 404 -11.02 12.79 22.84
C ARG A 404 -10.74 11.92 24.06
N ARG A 405 -11.82 11.51 24.73
CA ARG A 405 -11.75 10.65 25.93
C ARG A 405 -11.46 9.18 25.64
N ASP A 406 -11.57 8.77 24.37
CA ASP A 406 -11.29 7.42 23.89
C ASP A 406 -9.90 7.30 23.22
N VAL A 407 -9.02 8.29 23.47
CA VAL A 407 -7.65 8.31 22.97
C VAL A 407 -6.71 8.58 24.14
N LEU A 408 -5.97 7.55 24.56
CA LEU A 408 -4.88 7.70 25.52
C LEU A 408 -3.64 8.23 24.81
N THR A 409 -2.88 9.10 25.48
CA THR A 409 -1.68 9.73 24.93
C THR A 409 -0.52 9.63 25.91
N TYR A 410 0.61 9.08 25.44
CA TYR A 410 1.84 8.90 26.19
C TYR A 410 2.95 9.70 25.53
N THR A 411 3.61 10.59 26.27
CA THR A 411 4.59 11.52 25.69
C THR A 411 5.92 11.49 26.44
N SER A 412 7.02 11.47 25.71
CA SER A 412 8.36 11.52 26.28
C SER A 412 8.69 12.85 26.95
N ALA A 413 9.77 12.85 27.73
CA ALA A 413 10.52 14.08 27.99
C ALA A 413 10.95 14.75 26.67
N VAL A 414 11.29 16.03 26.73
CA VAL A 414 11.90 16.71 25.57
C VAL A 414 13.19 15.98 25.23
N LEU A 415 13.38 15.68 23.96
CA LEU A 415 14.62 15.04 23.50
C LEU A 415 15.77 16.04 23.59
N ASP A 416 16.82 15.65 24.31
CA ASP A 416 18.04 16.46 24.46
C ASP A 416 18.97 16.35 23.24
N GLU A 417 18.76 15.33 22.40
CA GLU A 417 19.46 15.07 21.14
C GLU A 417 18.51 14.59 20.05
N ASP A 418 18.99 14.52 18.80
CA ASP A 418 18.22 13.95 17.69
C ASP A 418 18.06 12.44 17.88
N LEU A 419 16.85 11.92 17.71
CA LEU A 419 16.55 10.49 17.74
C LEU A 419 16.11 10.01 16.35
N GLU A 420 16.80 9.03 15.79
CA GLU A 420 16.45 8.44 14.50
C GLU A 420 15.81 7.06 14.65
N ILE A 421 14.69 6.86 13.96
CA ILE A 421 14.04 5.57 13.78
C ILE A 421 14.05 5.21 12.29
N ILE A 422 14.72 4.10 11.94
CA ILE A 422 14.79 3.63 10.56
C ILE A 422 14.62 2.11 10.58
N GLY A 423 13.38 1.64 10.46
CA GLY A 423 13.11 0.22 10.58
C GLY A 423 11.63 -0.13 10.73
N PRO A 424 11.34 -1.43 10.98
CA PRO A 424 10.06 -1.89 11.48
C PRO A 424 9.70 -1.18 12.79
N VAL A 425 8.41 -0.97 13.02
CA VAL A 425 7.88 -0.40 14.27
C VAL A 425 6.81 -1.36 14.80
N THR A 426 6.90 -1.71 16.08
CA THR A 426 5.95 -2.59 16.74
C THR A 426 5.47 -1.98 18.06
N ALA A 427 4.34 -2.46 18.57
CA ALA A 427 3.84 -2.13 19.89
C ALA A 427 3.35 -3.39 20.60
N ASP A 428 3.70 -3.50 21.88
CA ASP A 428 3.23 -4.54 22.79
C ASP A 428 2.28 -3.90 23.81
N LEU A 429 1.00 -4.23 23.73
CA LEU A 429 0.00 -3.74 24.69
C LEU A 429 -0.41 -4.85 25.65
N TYR A 430 -0.49 -4.52 26.93
CA TYR A 430 -1.16 -5.34 27.93
C TYR A 430 -2.51 -4.71 28.23
N ILE A 431 -3.58 -5.40 27.89
CA ILE A 431 -4.94 -4.84 27.91
C ILE A 431 -5.91 -5.72 28.67
N ARG A 432 -6.94 -5.10 29.23
CA ARG A 432 -8.16 -5.78 29.67
C ARG A 432 -9.36 -5.06 29.07
N SER A 433 -10.39 -5.81 28.73
CA SER A 433 -11.61 -5.28 28.11
C SER A 433 -12.82 -6.01 28.66
N ASN A 434 -13.93 -5.30 28.84
CA ASN A 434 -15.23 -5.92 29.13
C ASN A 434 -15.91 -6.52 27.87
N ARG A 435 -15.22 -6.52 26.72
CA ARG A 435 -15.63 -7.18 25.49
C ARG A 435 -14.58 -8.19 25.03
N GLU A 436 -15.07 -9.34 24.58
CA GLU A 436 -14.23 -10.33 23.92
C GLU A 436 -13.79 -9.84 22.54
N HIS A 437 -14.69 -9.17 21.82
CA HIS A 437 -14.48 -8.58 20.50
C HIS A 437 -14.24 -7.07 20.62
N THR A 438 -13.03 -6.63 20.29
CA THR A 438 -12.69 -5.20 20.26
C THR A 438 -11.45 -4.97 19.41
N ASP A 439 -11.15 -3.72 19.08
CA ASP A 439 -9.96 -3.34 18.31
C ASP A 439 -9.02 -2.49 19.16
N PHE A 440 -7.74 -2.53 18.85
CA PHE A 440 -6.73 -1.59 19.35
C PHE A 440 -5.99 -0.97 18.18
N VAL A 441 -5.72 0.33 18.28
CA VAL A 441 -4.98 1.12 17.32
C VAL A 441 -3.89 1.87 18.06
N VAL A 442 -2.66 1.74 17.59
CA VAL A 442 -1.49 2.46 18.12
C VAL A 442 -0.95 3.39 17.06
N ARG A 443 -0.66 4.64 17.44
CA ARG A 443 -0.03 5.64 16.55
C ARG A 443 1.25 6.17 17.17
N LEU A 444 2.28 6.32 16.35
CA LEU A 444 3.51 7.01 16.69
C LEU A 444 3.49 8.41 16.09
N CYS A 445 3.72 9.43 16.91
CA CYS A 445 3.68 10.83 16.53
C CYS A 445 4.97 11.55 16.95
N ASP A 446 5.37 12.53 16.13
CA ASP A 446 6.41 13.52 16.44
C ASP A 446 5.77 14.80 16.97
N VAL A 447 6.07 15.17 18.23
CA VAL A 447 5.57 16.41 18.83
C VAL A 447 6.64 17.49 18.73
N THR A 448 6.32 18.51 17.95
CA THR A 448 7.16 19.70 17.75
C THR A 448 7.23 20.59 19.01
N PRO A 449 8.23 21.49 19.11
CA PRO A 449 8.35 22.41 20.25
C PRO A 449 7.14 23.35 20.44
N ASP A 450 6.41 23.68 19.37
CA ASP A 450 5.17 24.47 19.40
C ASP A 450 3.92 23.62 19.67
N GLY A 451 4.10 22.31 19.88
CA GLY A 451 3.09 21.37 20.33
C GLY A 451 2.22 20.79 19.22
N GLU A 452 2.53 21.02 17.94
CA GLU A 452 1.94 20.24 16.84
C GLU A 452 2.35 18.77 16.96
N SER A 453 1.38 17.85 16.85
CA SER A 453 1.58 16.41 17.02
C SER A 453 1.39 15.70 15.68
N LEU A 454 2.48 15.34 15.02
CA LEU A 454 2.48 14.89 13.64
C LEU A 454 2.49 13.36 13.56
N ASN A 455 1.45 12.75 12.97
CA ASN A 455 1.39 11.30 12.77
C ASN A 455 2.56 10.80 11.87
N LEU A 456 3.31 9.80 12.33
CA LEU A 456 4.38 9.17 11.57
C LEU A 456 3.92 7.84 10.96
N CYS A 457 3.49 6.93 11.82
CA CYS A 457 2.99 5.61 11.44
C CYS A 457 2.00 5.10 12.47
N GLU A 458 1.25 4.07 12.09
CA GLU A 458 0.26 3.46 12.97
C GLU A 458 0.07 1.99 12.64
N GLY A 459 -0.57 1.28 13.55
CA GLY A 459 -0.81 -0.15 13.52
C GLY A 459 -2.11 -0.44 14.24
N MET A 460 -2.72 -1.56 13.90
CA MET A 460 -3.99 -1.94 14.50
C MET A 460 -4.12 -3.44 14.63
N ARG A 461 -4.97 -3.85 15.56
CA ARG A 461 -5.28 -5.24 15.82
C ARG A 461 -6.74 -5.39 16.23
N ARG A 462 -7.48 -6.21 15.49
CA ARG A 462 -8.77 -6.75 15.92
C ARG A 462 -8.54 -7.96 16.81
N LEU A 463 -9.21 -7.98 17.95
CA LEU A 463 -9.26 -9.13 18.84
C LEU A 463 -10.52 -9.94 18.55
N VAL A 464 -10.33 -11.24 18.39
CA VAL A 464 -11.38 -12.24 18.19
C VAL A 464 -11.34 -13.21 19.36
N ALA A 465 -12.51 -13.58 19.89
CA ALA A 465 -12.62 -14.52 20.99
C ALA A 465 -11.97 -15.87 20.64
N GLY A 466 -11.16 -16.42 21.56
CA GLY A 466 -10.55 -17.74 21.41
C GLY A 466 -9.37 -17.81 20.42
N GLU A 467 -9.09 -16.76 19.65
CA GLU A 467 -7.90 -16.72 18.80
C GLU A 467 -6.67 -16.35 19.63
N PRO A 468 -5.60 -17.17 19.61
CA PRO A 468 -4.33 -16.74 20.16
C PRO A 468 -3.88 -15.50 19.38
N VAL A 469 -3.46 -14.44 20.08
CA VAL A 469 -2.77 -13.34 19.41
C VAL A 469 -1.39 -13.87 19.03
N PRO A 470 -1.06 -14.06 17.73
CA PRO A 470 0.28 -14.43 17.34
C PRO A 470 1.26 -13.36 17.84
N ASP A 471 2.36 -13.80 18.45
CA ASP A 471 3.48 -12.94 18.78
C ASP A 471 3.97 -12.30 17.47
N ALA A 472 3.87 -10.98 17.35
CA ALA A 472 4.55 -10.28 16.27
C ALA A 472 6.05 -10.34 16.59
N HIS A 473 6.74 -11.36 16.08
CA HIS A 473 8.12 -11.72 16.42
C HIS A 473 8.33 -11.94 17.94
N PRO A 474 8.34 -13.19 18.45
CA PRO A 474 8.71 -13.42 19.84
C PRO A 474 10.17 -12.96 20.04
N LEU A 475 10.34 -11.82 20.70
CA LEU A 475 11.66 -11.32 21.08
C LEU A 475 12.33 -12.31 22.04
N PRO A 476 13.65 -12.56 21.91
CA PRO A 476 14.38 -13.35 22.89
C PRO A 476 14.23 -12.72 24.28
N GLY A 477 13.62 -13.44 25.23
CA GLY A 477 13.43 -12.98 26.61
C GLY A 477 12.08 -12.31 26.91
N ALA A 478 11.12 -12.33 25.99
CA ALA A 478 9.74 -11.92 26.31
C ALA A 478 9.19 -12.78 27.47
N PRO A 479 8.71 -12.17 28.58
CA PRO A 479 8.18 -12.93 29.69
C PRO A 479 6.95 -13.74 29.24
N PRO A 480 6.79 -15.00 29.71
CA PRO A 480 5.62 -15.80 29.36
C PRO A 480 4.33 -15.14 29.86
N ARG A 481 3.29 -15.28 29.04
CA ARG A 481 1.86 -15.02 29.27
C ARG A 481 1.46 -14.53 30.68
N THR A 482 1.03 -13.26 30.71
CA THR A 482 0.00 -12.66 31.60
C THR A 482 0.01 -13.16 33.05
N ALA A 483 0.66 -12.42 33.96
CA ALA A 483 0.64 -12.69 35.40
C ALA A 483 -0.69 -12.33 36.08
N ARG A 484 -1.50 -11.45 35.46
CA ARG A 484 -2.79 -10.95 35.99
C ARG A 484 -3.99 -11.58 35.29
N GLU A 485 -4.99 -12.00 36.06
CA GLU A 485 -6.23 -12.58 35.54
C GLU A 485 -6.97 -11.61 34.62
N GLY A 486 -7.34 -12.06 33.41
CA GLY A 486 -8.10 -11.28 32.42
C GLY A 486 -7.29 -10.26 31.61
N VAL A 487 -6.00 -10.10 31.87
CA VAL A 487 -5.10 -9.29 31.02
C VAL A 487 -4.67 -10.10 29.80
N ARG A 488 -4.68 -9.48 28.62
CA ARG A 488 -4.23 -10.06 27.34
C ARG A 488 -3.04 -9.27 26.82
N HIS A 489 -2.03 -9.96 26.32
CA HIS A 489 -0.98 -9.34 25.51
C HIS A 489 -1.46 -9.23 24.06
N VAL A 490 -1.26 -8.04 23.48
CA VAL A 490 -1.63 -7.72 22.11
C VAL A 490 -0.41 -7.15 21.41
N ALA A 491 0.17 -7.92 20.50
CA ALA A 491 1.24 -7.47 19.64
C ALA A 491 0.66 -6.79 18.39
N LEU A 492 1.18 -5.61 18.05
CA LEU A 492 0.81 -4.83 16.87
C LEU A 492 2.04 -4.54 16.03
N GLU A 493 1.98 -4.88 14.75
CA GLU A 493 2.89 -4.33 13.74
C GLU A 493 2.32 -2.97 13.29
N LEU A 494 3.13 -1.93 13.40
CA LEU A 494 2.86 -0.62 12.83
C LEU A 494 3.47 -0.54 11.43
N TRP A 495 3.07 0.48 10.68
CA TRP A 495 3.79 0.83 9.45
C TRP A 495 5.27 1.09 9.76
N PRO A 496 6.21 0.58 8.95
CA PRO A 496 7.63 0.87 9.13
C PRO A 496 7.88 2.36 8.90
N ALA A 497 8.92 2.88 9.54
CA ALA A 497 9.24 4.30 9.53
C ALA A 497 10.71 4.59 9.23
N GLY A 498 10.96 5.71 8.58
CA GLY A 498 12.26 6.36 8.45
C GLY A 498 12.10 7.82 8.86
N HIS A 499 12.43 8.15 10.11
CA HIS A 499 12.19 9.47 10.69
C HIS A 499 13.31 9.90 11.66
N ARG A 500 13.56 11.20 11.74
CA ARG A 500 14.40 11.86 12.74
C ARG A 500 13.55 12.81 13.57
N PHE A 501 13.30 12.45 14.82
CA PHE A 501 12.82 13.37 15.84
C PHE A 501 13.97 14.32 16.16
N ARG A 502 13.77 15.63 16.02
CA ARG A 502 14.83 16.59 16.29
C ARG A 502 14.95 16.85 17.79
N ARG A 503 16.14 17.23 18.24
CA ARG A 503 16.32 17.83 19.57
C ARG A 503 15.25 18.91 19.82
N GLY A 504 14.64 18.87 21.00
CA GLY A 504 13.52 19.75 21.36
C GLY A 504 12.13 19.19 21.05
N HIS A 505 12.05 18.14 20.23
CA HIS A 505 10.80 17.42 19.98
C HIS A 505 10.50 16.40 21.10
N ARG A 506 9.36 15.73 21.02
CA ARG A 506 9.00 14.59 21.88
C ARG A 506 8.46 13.44 21.04
N VAL A 507 8.74 12.22 21.49
CA VAL A 507 8.10 11.01 20.99
C VAL A 507 6.75 10.88 21.67
N ARG A 508 5.69 10.62 20.89
CA ARG A 508 4.35 10.40 21.41
C ARG A 508 3.72 9.13 20.86
N VAL A 509 3.12 8.36 21.74
CA VAL A 509 2.30 7.20 21.40
C VAL A 509 0.85 7.48 21.75
N GLN A 510 -0.06 7.14 20.84
CA GLN A 510 -1.50 7.17 21.09
C GLN A 510 -2.05 5.74 21.10
N VAL A 511 -2.98 5.46 22.02
CA VAL A 511 -3.72 4.19 22.07
C VAL A 511 -5.21 4.49 22.02
N ALA A 512 -5.93 3.83 21.10
CA ALA A 512 -7.37 3.94 20.94
C ALA A 512 -7.96 2.60 20.46
N SER A 513 -9.29 2.53 20.30
CA SER A 513 -10.00 1.36 19.75
C SER A 513 -10.68 1.62 18.41
N GLY A 514 -10.28 2.67 17.70
CA GLY A 514 -10.91 3.04 16.43
C GLY A 514 -10.03 3.87 15.48
N ALA A 515 -10.34 3.75 14.20
CA ALA A 515 -9.79 4.56 13.12
C ALA A 515 -10.81 4.67 11.97
N TYR A 516 -12.04 5.05 12.28
CA TYR A 516 -13.13 5.09 11.30
C TYR A 516 -13.05 6.36 10.43
N PRO A 517 -13.29 6.30 9.10
CA PRO A 517 -13.68 5.13 8.30
C PRO A 517 -12.52 4.41 7.62
N ARG A 518 -11.25 4.68 7.97
CA ARG A 518 -10.10 3.97 7.35
C ARG A 518 -10.29 2.47 7.46
N VAL A 519 -10.69 2.01 8.65
CA VAL A 519 -11.13 0.64 8.88
C VAL A 519 -12.55 0.59 9.44
N ALA A 520 -13.20 -0.57 9.26
CA ALA A 520 -14.52 -0.82 9.80
C ALA A 520 -14.49 -0.80 11.34
N ARG A 521 -15.40 -0.03 11.95
CA ARG A 521 -15.58 0.00 13.40
C ARG A 521 -15.97 -1.38 13.93
N ASN A 522 -15.35 -1.83 15.02
CA ASN A 522 -15.77 -3.06 15.68
C ASN A 522 -17.13 -2.84 16.39
N PRO A 523 -18.15 -3.68 16.16
CA PRO A 523 -19.46 -3.56 16.81
C PRO A 523 -19.45 -3.99 18.29
N GLY A 524 -18.41 -4.69 18.76
CA GLY A 524 -18.32 -5.19 20.13
C GLY A 524 -19.11 -6.49 20.40
N THR A 525 -19.85 -7.00 19.41
CA THR A 525 -20.76 -8.15 19.52
C THR A 525 -20.22 -9.45 18.95
N GLY A 526 -19.17 -9.39 18.11
CA GLY A 526 -18.72 -10.53 17.30
C GLY A 526 -19.58 -10.81 16.06
N ALA A 527 -20.66 -10.05 15.84
CA ALA A 527 -21.49 -10.18 14.65
C ALA A 527 -20.72 -9.86 13.36
N PRO A 528 -21.08 -10.46 12.20
CA PRO A 528 -20.42 -10.18 10.93
C PRO A 528 -20.40 -8.68 10.59
N ILE A 529 -19.22 -8.16 10.27
CA ILE A 529 -18.96 -6.72 10.11
C ILE A 529 -19.84 -6.06 9.02
N GLY A 530 -20.25 -6.83 8.01
CA GLY A 530 -21.09 -6.37 6.91
C GLY A 530 -22.53 -6.05 7.34
N THR A 531 -23.10 -6.86 8.24
CA THR A 531 -24.53 -6.84 8.60
C THR A 531 -24.80 -6.42 10.03
N ALA A 532 -23.76 -6.26 10.87
CA ALA A 532 -23.89 -5.82 12.25
C ALA A 532 -24.62 -4.47 12.34
N THR A 533 -25.70 -4.45 13.12
CA THR A 533 -26.51 -3.25 13.43
C THR A 533 -26.46 -2.87 14.90
N GLU A 534 -26.24 -3.85 15.78
CA GLU A 534 -26.06 -3.63 17.21
C GLU A 534 -24.62 -3.18 17.50
N MET A 535 -24.49 -2.11 18.27
CA MET A 535 -23.22 -1.50 18.66
C MET A 535 -23.11 -1.52 20.19
N LEU A 536 -22.10 -2.22 20.71
CA LEU A 536 -21.82 -2.30 22.13
C LEU A 536 -20.55 -1.53 22.46
N THR A 537 -20.64 -0.61 23.41
CA THR A 537 -19.48 0.09 23.96
C THR A 537 -18.52 -0.88 24.65
N ALA A 538 -17.22 -0.60 24.59
CA ALA A 538 -16.17 -1.34 25.27
C ALA A 538 -15.44 -0.44 26.28
N ASP A 539 -15.33 -0.89 27.52
CA ASP A 539 -14.49 -0.28 28.54
C ASP A 539 -13.13 -0.98 28.50
N GLN A 540 -12.08 -0.20 28.27
CA GLN A 540 -10.73 -0.65 28.00
C GLN A 540 -9.81 -0.22 29.13
N GLU A 541 -8.88 -1.10 29.47
CA GLU A 541 -7.79 -0.85 30.40
C GLU A 541 -6.47 -1.17 29.72
N VAL A 542 -5.50 -0.27 29.83
CA VAL A 542 -4.16 -0.39 29.27
C VAL A 542 -3.16 -0.36 30.42
N PHE A 543 -2.42 -1.44 30.57
CA PHE A 543 -1.42 -1.62 31.63
C PHE A 543 -0.04 -1.17 31.13
N HIS A 544 0.72 -0.56 32.03
CA HIS A 544 2.09 -0.11 31.78
C HIS A 544 3.09 -1.27 31.87
N SER A 545 2.81 -2.27 32.72
CA SER A 545 3.61 -3.49 32.91
C SER A 545 2.79 -4.77 32.73
N PRO A 546 3.43 -5.91 32.41
CA PRO A 546 2.80 -7.23 32.49
C PRO A 546 2.55 -7.71 33.93
N ALA A 547 3.37 -7.21 34.86
CA ALA A 547 3.38 -7.56 36.29
C ALA A 547 2.29 -6.80 37.04
#